data_AF-A0A8H7BFJ4-F1
#
_entry.id   AF-A0A8H7BFJ4-F1
#
_cell.length_a   1.000
_cell.length_b   1.000
_cell.length_c   1.000
_cell.angle_alpha   90.00
_cell.angle_beta   90.00
_cell.angle_gamma   90.00
#
_symmetry.space_group_name_H-M   'P 1'
#
loop_
_entity.id
_entity.type
_entity.pdbx_description
1 polymer ?
#
loop_
_entity_poly.entity_id
_entity_poly.type
_entity_poly.pdbx_seq_one_letter_code
_entity_poly.pdbx_strand_id
1 'polypeptide(L)'
;MSRLVRFYSWEKAALEKPPCVLSFSATILPEIPGDLELRVNTLVILCARQQKDLVSVIVDVEHSNVKFLGNLVLNLWDCGGQEAFMENYFASQRNQIFKAVEVLIYVFDVESRDWEKDLHYYQSCLDAILANSKDARIFCLIHKMDLVPESQREQIFEERIKELRTRSEPLQIQAFRTSIWDETLYAAWSQIVHCLIPNIRVLESHLDHFCRICDADEVVLFERTTFLVIANAATVKHQDLHRFEKISNIIKQFNLGCSRSQTRFKSMEIRGSSFTAFIDVLTNNTYAMVVMSDPNIQSAATLLNIAAAKRHFENLEVENLEGGR
;
A
#
# COMPACT_ATOMS: atom_id res chain seq x y z
N MET A 1 4.52 -17.88 35.29
CA MET A 1 3.08 -17.61 35.05
C MET A 1 2.97 -16.66 33.87
N SER A 2 2.90 -17.22 32.67
CA SER A 2 2.93 -16.53 31.39
C SER A 2 1.50 -16.12 31.03
N ARG A 3 1.14 -14.84 31.17
CA ARG A 3 -0.13 -14.33 30.64
C ARG A 3 0.08 -13.93 29.19
N LEU A 4 -0.31 -14.83 28.28
CA LEU A 4 -0.62 -14.48 26.90
C LEU A 4 -1.68 -13.37 26.91
N VAL A 5 -1.30 -12.17 26.47
CA VAL A 5 -2.24 -11.09 26.18
C VAL A 5 -2.90 -11.43 24.85
N ARG A 6 -4.12 -11.99 24.91
CA ARG A 6 -4.95 -12.22 23.72
C ARG A 6 -5.35 -10.87 23.10
N PHE A 7 -5.00 -10.72 21.83
CA PHE A 7 -5.32 -9.63 20.93
C PHE A 7 -6.83 -9.56 20.69
N TYR A 8 -7.49 -8.45 21.04
CA TYR A 8 -8.95 -8.27 20.97
C TYR A 8 -9.40 -6.96 20.27
N SER A 9 -8.53 -6.32 19.48
CA SER A 9 -8.84 -4.99 18.91
C SER A 9 -9.26 -4.99 17.43
N TRP A 10 -9.00 -6.08 16.69
CA TRP A 10 -9.47 -6.23 15.30
C TRP A 10 -10.97 -6.51 15.24
N GLU A 11 -11.48 -7.28 16.21
CA GLU A 11 -12.90 -7.56 16.34
C GLU A 11 -13.72 -6.27 16.42
N LYS A 12 -13.32 -5.25 17.19
CA LYS A 12 -14.17 -4.05 17.35
C LYS A 12 -14.25 -3.14 16.12
N ALA A 13 -13.16 -2.98 15.36
CA ALA A 13 -13.21 -2.22 14.10
C ALA A 13 -13.98 -2.99 13.01
N ALA A 14 -13.94 -4.32 13.03
CA ALA A 14 -14.73 -5.21 12.18
C ALA A 14 -16.18 -5.45 12.68
N LEU A 15 -16.49 -5.11 13.93
CA LEU A 15 -17.82 -5.27 14.56
C LEU A 15 -18.64 -3.97 14.61
N GLU A 16 -18.00 -2.79 14.59
CA GLU A 16 -18.71 -1.50 14.58
C GLU A 16 -18.99 -0.97 13.16
N LYS A 17 -18.35 -1.53 12.15
CA LYS A 17 -18.72 -1.36 10.74
C LYS A 17 -18.83 -2.74 10.08
N PRO A 18 -19.80 -2.99 9.19
CA PRO A 18 -19.90 -4.25 8.47
C PRO A 18 -18.55 -4.55 7.78
N PRO A 19 -18.11 -5.82 7.72
CA PRO A 19 -16.85 -6.21 7.07
C PRO A 19 -16.77 -5.76 5.59
N CYS A 20 -17.90 -5.36 5.01
CA CYS A 20 -18.05 -4.87 3.64
C CYS A 20 -17.93 -3.33 3.48
N VAL A 21 -17.60 -2.58 4.55
CA VAL A 21 -17.44 -1.10 4.54
C VAL A 21 -16.02 -0.65 4.89
N LEU A 22 -15.10 -1.60 5.07
CA LEU A 22 -13.68 -1.25 5.04
C LEU A 22 -13.31 -1.03 3.58
N SER A 23 -13.45 0.22 3.11
CA SER A 23 -12.76 0.64 1.88
C SER A 23 -11.32 0.14 1.97
N PHE A 24 -10.86 -0.56 0.92
CA PHE A 24 -9.49 -1.05 0.83
C PHE A 24 -8.49 0.09 1.07
N SER A 25 -8.86 1.29 0.61
CA SER A 25 -8.19 2.55 0.92
C SER A 25 -8.22 2.86 2.42
N ALA A 26 -9.40 2.89 3.06
CA ALA A 26 -9.53 3.27 4.47
C ALA A 26 -8.72 2.41 5.47
N THR A 27 -8.40 1.15 5.11
CA THR A 27 -7.58 0.27 5.96
C THR A 27 -6.10 0.68 5.96
N ILE A 28 -5.58 1.16 4.82
CA ILE A 28 -4.15 1.46 4.64
C ILE A 28 -3.87 2.96 4.66
N LEU A 29 -4.75 3.73 4.03
CA LEU A 29 -4.69 5.15 3.76
C LEU A 29 -5.84 5.87 4.51
N PRO A 30 -5.66 6.23 5.79
CA PRO A 30 -6.68 7.00 6.51
C PRO A 30 -6.80 8.41 5.90
N GLU A 31 -8.03 8.87 5.67
CA GLU A 31 -8.31 10.23 5.18
C GLU A 31 -7.81 11.30 6.16
N ILE A 32 -7.27 12.40 5.62
CA ILE A 32 -6.90 13.59 6.40
C ILE A 32 -7.72 14.77 5.85
N PRO A 33 -8.47 15.51 6.69
CA PRO A 33 -9.18 16.70 6.23
C PRO A 33 -8.18 17.84 5.93
N GLY A 34 -8.25 18.42 4.73
CA GLY A 34 -7.58 19.71 4.47
C GLY A 34 -7.19 20.00 3.02
N ASP A 35 -7.73 21.12 2.54
CA ASP A 35 -7.47 21.87 1.30
C ASP A 35 -5.98 21.94 0.91
N LEU A 36 -5.71 21.55 -0.34
CA LEU A 36 -4.84 22.23 -1.32
C LEU A 36 -4.87 21.41 -2.62
N GLU A 37 -5.24 22.04 -3.73
CA GLU A 37 -5.07 21.51 -5.08
C GLU A 37 -3.59 21.56 -5.44
N LEU A 38 -2.94 20.42 -5.72
CA LEU A 38 -1.78 20.27 -6.62
C LEU A 38 -1.36 18.78 -6.78
N ARG A 39 -1.05 18.41 -8.02
CA ARG A 39 -0.63 17.11 -8.61
C ARG A 39 -1.52 15.90 -8.27
N VAL A 40 -2.39 15.58 -9.23
CA VAL A 40 -3.46 14.59 -9.14
C VAL A 40 -3.05 13.34 -9.89
N ASN A 41 -2.55 12.33 -9.17
CA ASN A 41 -2.47 10.97 -9.71
C ASN A 41 -3.80 10.30 -9.39
N THR A 42 -4.61 10.02 -10.43
CA THR A 42 -5.92 9.38 -10.25
C THR A 42 -5.72 7.87 -10.14
N LEU A 43 -6.08 7.33 -8.96
CA LEU A 43 -6.11 5.90 -8.68
C LEU A 43 -7.57 5.46 -8.65
N VAL A 44 -7.96 4.66 -9.66
CA VAL A 44 -9.31 4.11 -9.72
C VAL A 44 -9.28 2.70 -9.13
N ILE A 45 -10.07 2.50 -8.08
CA ILE A 45 -10.26 1.20 -7.43
C ILE A 45 -11.64 0.70 -7.81
N LEU A 46 -11.67 -0.40 -8.56
CA LEU A 46 -12.89 -1.09 -8.93
C LEU A 46 -12.90 -2.46 -8.26
N CYS A 47 -13.84 -2.66 -7.34
CA CYS A 47 -14.05 -3.98 -6.75
C CYS A 47 -15.02 -4.80 -7.62
N ALA A 48 -14.64 -6.03 -7.95
CA ALA A 48 -15.57 -7.01 -8.47
C ALA A 48 -16.65 -7.29 -7.43
N ARG A 49 -17.86 -7.48 -7.98
CA ARG A 49 -19.14 -7.76 -7.36
C ARG A 49 -19.03 -8.48 -6.00
N GLN A 50 -19.47 -7.82 -4.91
CA GLN A 50 -19.90 -8.53 -3.69
C GLN A 50 -21.42 -8.72 -3.72
N GLN A 51 -21.88 -9.98 -3.71
CA GLN A 51 -23.30 -10.28 -3.57
C GLN A 51 -23.60 -10.81 -2.15
N LYS A 52 -24.26 -9.94 -1.36
CA LYS A 52 -25.04 -10.15 -0.13
C LYS A 52 -24.31 -10.64 1.14
N ASP A 53 -24.27 -9.80 2.18
CA ASP A 53 -25.31 -9.80 3.23
C ASP A 53 -25.18 -8.57 4.15
N LEU A 54 -26.34 -7.94 4.42
CA LEU A 54 -26.64 -6.90 5.41
C LEU A 54 -25.80 -5.61 5.45
N VAL A 55 -26.43 -4.53 4.96
CA VAL A 55 -26.23 -3.11 5.33
C VAL A 55 -24.85 -2.53 5.03
N SER A 56 -24.61 -2.16 3.78
CA SER A 56 -23.69 -1.05 3.48
C SER A 56 -24.45 0.02 2.70
N VAL A 57 -24.32 1.27 3.14
CA VAL A 57 -24.96 2.42 2.51
C VAL A 57 -24.49 2.48 1.06
N ILE A 58 -25.47 2.60 0.16
CA ILE A 58 -25.29 2.75 -1.28
C ILE A 58 -24.49 4.02 -1.53
N VAL A 59 -23.23 3.89 -1.90
CA VAL A 59 -22.40 4.99 -2.40
C VAL A 59 -21.94 4.57 -3.81
N ASP A 60 -22.26 5.41 -4.81
CA ASP A 60 -21.94 5.22 -6.23
C ASP A 60 -20.41 5.27 -6.40
N VAL A 61 -19.80 6.43 -6.15
CA VAL A 61 -18.34 6.59 -6.10
C VAL A 61 -17.97 7.33 -4.83
N GLU A 62 -17.08 6.76 -4.03
CA GLU A 62 -16.47 7.43 -2.88
C GLU A 62 -15.11 8.02 -3.30
N HIS A 63 -14.99 9.34 -3.22
CA HIS A 63 -13.76 10.05 -3.52
C HIS A 63 -13.00 10.31 -2.23
N SER A 64 -11.78 9.77 -2.14
CA SER A 64 -10.87 10.05 -1.02
C SER A 64 -9.56 10.65 -1.53
N ASN A 65 -9.09 11.70 -0.85
CA ASN A 65 -7.84 12.37 -1.17
C ASN A 65 -6.84 12.07 -0.06
N VAL A 66 -5.74 11.40 -0.42
CA VAL A 66 -4.73 10.98 0.54
C VAL A 66 -3.42 11.66 0.19
N LYS A 67 -2.89 12.42 1.15
CA LYS A 67 -1.54 13.00 1.07
C LYS A 67 -0.54 11.90 1.39
N PHE A 68 0.35 11.63 0.45
CA PHE A 68 1.46 10.71 0.57
C PHE A 68 2.77 11.50 0.37
N LEU A 69 3.82 11.18 1.12
CA LEU A 69 5.13 11.85 0.97
C LEU A 69 5.07 13.39 0.92
N GLY A 70 4.20 14.00 1.74
CA GLY A 70 4.04 15.45 1.80
C GLY A 70 3.08 16.00 0.74
N ASN A 71 3.53 16.14 -0.51
CA ASN A 71 2.77 16.82 -1.57
C ASN A 71 2.22 15.90 -2.68
N LEU A 72 2.51 14.59 -2.65
CA LEU A 72 1.88 13.65 -3.58
C LEU A 72 0.44 13.43 -3.11
N VAL A 73 -0.54 13.85 -3.92
CA VAL A 73 -1.95 13.63 -3.62
C VAL A 73 -2.45 12.45 -4.44
N LEU A 74 -2.79 11.38 -3.74
CA LEU A 74 -3.46 10.21 -4.32
C LEU A 74 -4.97 10.47 -4.31
N ASN A 75 -5.56 10.51 -5.50
CA ASN A 75 -7.00 10.72 -5.66
C ASN A 75 -7.63 9.35 -5.90
N LEU A 76 -8.24 8.81 -4.86
CA LEU A 76 -8.76 7.46 -4.82
C LEU A 76 -10.24 7.51 -5.18
N TRP A 77 -10.61 6.74 -6.20
CA TRP A 77 -11.98 6.59 -6.66
C TRP A 77 -12.41 5.17 -6.30
N ASP A 78 -13.12 5.01 -5.19
CA ASP A 78 -13.66 3.72 -4.76
C ASP A 78 -15.05 3.55 -5.40
N CYS A 79 -15.10 2.73 -6.43
CA CYS A 79 -16.30 2.53 -7.23
C CYS A 79 -17.05 1.27 -6.78
N GLY A 80 -18.32 1.43 -6.40
CA GLY A 80 -19.15 0.32 -5.96
C GLY A 80 -19.40 -0.71 -7.07
N GLY A 81 -19.15 -1.99 -6.79
CA GLY A 81 -19.25 -3.10 -7.76
C GLY A 81 -20.66 -3.66 -8.01
N GLN A 82 -21.73 -2.92 -7.68
CA GLN A 82 -23.09 -3.38 -7.97
C GLN A 82 -23.41 -3.21 -9.46
N GLU A 83 -24.16 -4.14 -10.03
CA GLU A 83 -24.49 -4.19 -11.47
C GLU A 83 -25.10 -2.89 -12.00
N ALA A 84 -26.01 -2.28 -11.23
CA ALA A 84 -26.62 -1.00 -11.59
C ALA A 84 -25.61 0.16 -11.67
N PHE A 85 -24.58 0.18 -10.81
CA PHE A 85 -23.54 1.21 -10.87
C PHE A 85 -22.54 0.95 -11.99
N MET A 86 -22.17 -0.32 -12.20
CA MET A 86 -21.27 -0.69 -13.30
C MET A 86 -21.83 -0.27 -14.66
N GLU A 87 -23.13 -0.47 -14.91
CA GLU A 87 -23.78 0.01 -16.13
C GLU A 87 -23.71 1.54 -16.28
N ASN A 88 -23.91 2.29 -15.18
CA ASN A 88 -23.79 3.74 -15.18
C ASN A 88 -22.36 4.22 -15.44
N TYR A 89 -21.35 3.53 -14.90
CA TYR A 89 -19.94 3.83 -15.13
C TYR A 89 -19.56 3.69 -16.61
N PHE A 90 -20.08 2.68 -17.31
CA PHE A 90 -19.78 2.47 -18.72
C PHE A 90 -20.63 3.29 -19.68
N ALA A 91 -21.82 3.73 -19.25
CA ALA A 91 -22.72 4.56 -20.04
C ALA A 91 -22.51 6.06 -19.76
N SER A 92 -23.07 6.56 -18.67
CA SER A 92 -23.20 7.99 -18.39
C SER A 92 -21.93 8.62 -17.81
N GLN A 93 -21.19 7.88 -16.98
CA GLN A 93 -20.02 8.40 -16.25
C GLN A 93 -18.67 7.96 -16.87
N ARG A 94 -18.67 7.34 -18.06
CA ARG A 94 -17.47 6.73 -18.66
C ARG A 94 -16.30 7.70 -18.79
N ASN A 95 -16.55 8.89 -19.31
CA ASN A 95 -15.52 9.90 -19.50
C ASN A 95 -15.06 10.55 -18.18
N GLN A 96 -15.88 10.46 -17.13
CA GLN A 96 -15.52 10.99 -15.81
C GLN A 96 -14.60 10.02 -15.07
N ILE A 97 -14.91 8.72 -15.11
CA ILE A 97 -14.17 7.70 -14.36
C ILE A 97 -12.88 7.29 -15.07
N PHE A 98 -12.91 7.10 -16.39
CA PHE A 98 -11.80 6.47 -17.11
C PHE A 98 -10.82 7.46 -17.77
N LYS A 99 -11.01 8.77 -17.56
CA LYS A 99 -10.14 9.81 -18.13
C LYS A 99 -9.03 10.19 -17.16
N ALA A 100 -7.81 10.34 -17.67
CA ALA A 100 -6.63 10.70 -16.88
C ALA A 100 -6.38 9.76 -15.69
N VAL A 101 -6.62 8.46 -15.91
CA VAL A 101 -6.31 7.41 -14.95
C VAL A 101 -4.84 7.05 -15.07
N GLU A 102 -4.10 7.15 -13.99
CA GLU A 102 -2.69 6.69 -13.97
C GLU A 102 -2.59 5.22 -13.60
N VAL A 103 -3.47 4.77 -12.72
CA VAL A 103 -3.48 3.41 -12.20
C VAL A 103 -4.91 2.93 -12.03
N LEU A 104 -5.19 1.74 -12.56
CA LEU A 104 -6.39 0.98 -12.33
C LEU A 104 -6.06 -0.19 -11.39
N ILE A 105 -6.74 -0.28 -10.25
CA ILE A 105 -6.72 -1.47 -9.39
C ILE A 105 -8.08 -2.16 -9.54
N TYR A 106 -8.07 -3.39 -10.06
CA TYR A 106 -9.26 -4.23 -10.13
C TYR A 106 -9.17 -5.38 -9.14
N VAL A 107 -10.14 -5.50 -8.24
CA VAL A 107 -10.15 -6.51 -7.18
C VAL A 107 -11.08 -7.65 -7.57
N PHE A 108 -10.60 -8.88 -7.60
CA PHE A 108 -11.38 -10.09 -7.82
C PHE A 108 -11.62 -10.82 -6.51
N ASP A 109 -12.84 -11.30 -6.27
CA ASP A 109 -13.13 -12.19 -5.15
C ASP A 109 -12.80 -13.64 -5.55
N VAL A 110 -11.92 -14.33 -4.81
CA VAL A 110 -11.54 -15.71 -5.11
C VAL A 110 -12.72 -16.69 -4.99
N GLU A 111 -13.73 -16.37 -4.18
CA GLU A 111 -14.94 -17.18 -4.01
C GLU A 111 -16.06 -16.78 -4.98
N SER A 112 -15.78 -15.92 -5.97
CA SER A 112 -16.80 -15.51 -6.93
C SER A 112 -17.41 -16.74 -7.62
N ARG A 113 -18.75 -16.82 -7.52
CA ARG A 113 -19.54 -17.90 -8.13
C ARG A 113 -19.72 -17.70 -9.63
N ASP A 114 -19.50 -16.49 -10.14
CA ASP A 114 -19.72 -16.11 -11.53
C ASP A 114 -18.48 -15.40 -12.09
N TRP A 115 -17.40 -16.17 -12.19
CA TRP A 115 -16.10 -15.69 -12.65
C TRP A 115 -16.15 -15.09 -14.07
N GLU A 116 -16.92 -15.69 -14.99
CA GLU A 116 -17.02 -15.20 -16.37
C GLU A 116 -17.68 -13.82 -16.43
N LYS A 117 -18.68 -13.57 -15.58
CA LYS A 117 -19.32 -12.25 -15.48
C LYS A 117 -18.36 -11.20 -14.92
N ASP A 118 -17.57 -11.55 -13.90
CA ASP A 118 -16.56 -10.64 -13.35
C ASP A 118 -15.48 -10.30 -14.39
N LEU A 119 -15.08 -11.27 -15.22
CA LEU A 119 -14.19 -11.05 -16.35
C LEU A 119 -14.80 -10.14 -17.41
N HIS A 120 -16.09 -10.29 -17.72
CA HIS A 120 -16.76 -9.41 -18.69
C HIS A 120 -16.74 -7.94 -18.24
N TYR A 121 -17.02 -7.69 -16.96
CA TYR A 121 -16.93 -6.33 -16.40
C TYR A 121 -15.49 -5.81 -16.40
N TYR A 122 -14.54 -6.66 -16.03
CA TYR A 122 -13.13 -6.31 -16.09
C TYR A 122 -12.70 -5.91 -17.51
N GLN A 123 -13.05 -6.69 -18.53
CA GLN A 123 -12.77 -6.36 -19.93
C GLN A 123 -13.43 -5.05 -20.35
N SER A 124 -14.66 -4.79 -19.91
CA SER A 124 -15.34 -3.51 -20.15
C SER A 124 -14.58 -2.31 -19.55
N CYS A 125 -13.98 -2.48 -18.36
CA CYS A 125 -13.08 -1.49 -17.77
C CYS A 125 -11.81 -1.30 -18.60
N LEU A 126 -11.20 -2.39 -19.05
CA LEU A 126 -10.01 -2.33 -19.90
C LEU A 126 -10.26 -1.61 -21.22
N ASP A 127 -11.39 -1.87 -21.87
CA ASP A 127 -11.79 -1.17 -23.09
C ASP A 127 -11.99 0.34 -22.85
N ALA A 128 -12.55 0.70 -21.70
CA ALA A 128 -12.69 2.09 -21.30
C ALA A 128 -11.33 2.77 -21.03
N ILE A 129 -10.39 2.06 -20.37
CA ILE A 129 -9.02 2.53 -20.15
C ILE A 129 -8.26 2.65 -21.47
N LEU A 130 -8.32 1.65 -22.35
CA LEU A 130 -7.62 1.68 -23.64
C LEU A 130 -8.10 2.84 -24.53
N ALA A 131 -9.37 3.21 -24.41
CA ALA A 131 -9.93 4.35 -25.13
C ALA A 131 -9.52 5.72 -24.55
N ASN A 132 -9.36 5.84 -23.23
CA ASN A 132 -9.26 7.14 -22.54
C ASN A 132 -7.92 7.40 -21.84
N SER A 133 -7.21 6.37 -21.40
CA SER A 133 -6.00 6.42 -20.55
C SER A 133 -5.04 5.27 -20.88
N LYS A 134 -4.41 5.29 -22.07
CA LYS A 134 -3.59 4.17 -22.58
C LYS A 134 -2.33 3.86 -21.76
N ASP A 135 -1.79 4.88 -21.08
CA ASP A 135 -0.58 4.75 -20.27
C ASP A 135 -0.88 4.32 -18.82
N ALA A 136 -2.16 4.05 -18.51
CA ALA A 136 -2.57 3.60 -17.19
C ALA A 136 -1.93 2.25 -16.87
N ARG A 137 -1.38 2.13 -15.66
CA ARG A 137 -0.90 0.84 -15.13
C ARG A 137 -2.05 0.07 -14.51
N ILE A 138 -2.05 -1.24 -14.72
CA ILE A 138 -3.19 -2.08 -14.36
C ILE A 138 -2.74 -3.12 -13.35
N PHE A 139 -3.39 -3.12 -12.19
CA PHE A 139 -3.16 -4.05 -11.11
C PHE A 139 -4.42 -4.89 -10.85
N CYS A 140 -4.25 -6.20 -10.76
CA CYS A 140 -5.32 -7.13 -10.43
C CYS A 140 -5.07 -7.77 -9.07
N LEU A 141 -5.97 -7.55 -8.11
CA LEU A 141 -5.87 -8.17 -6.78
C LEU A 141 -6.80 -9.36 -6.71
N ILE A 142 -6.27 -10.58 -6.64
CA ILE A 142 -7.07 -11.77 -6.30
C ILE A 142 -7.17 -11.79 -4.79
N HIS A 143 -8.35 -11.43 -4.29
CA HIS A 143 -8.61 -11.13 -2.89
C HIS A 143 -9.33 -12.26 -2.16
N LYS A 144 -9.33 -12.19 -0.81
CA LYS A 144 -9.84 -13.22 0.10
C LYS A 144 -9.12 -14.57 -0.01
N MET A 145 -7.83 -14.53 -0.35
CA MET A 145 -7.01 -15.74 -0.51
C MET A 145 -6.84 -16.54 0.78
N ASP A 146 -7.20 -15.97 1.94
CA ASP A 146 -7.31 -16.66 3.21
C ASP A 146 -8.33 -17.81 3.21
N LEU A 147 -9.40 -17.69 2.41
CA LEU A 147 -10.47 -18.69 2.29
C LEU A 147 -10.01 -19.93 1.50
N VAL A 148 -8.92 -19.79 0.73
CA VAL A 148 -8.30 -20.88 -0.02
C VAL A 148 -7.27 -21.61 0.87
N PRO A 149 -7.29 -22.96 0.91
CA PRO A 149 -6.27 -23.73 1.61
C PRO A 149 -4.86 -23.41 1.09
N GLU A 150 -3.90 -23.25 1.99
CA GLU A 150 -2.51 -22.82 1.67
C GLU A 150 -1.88 -23.65 0.54
N SER A 151 -2.08 -24.97 0.54
CA SER A 151 -1.56 -25.89 -0.47
C SER A 151 -2.10 -25.65 -1.88
N GLN A 152 -3.23 -24.96 -2.03
CA GLN A 152 -3.88 -24.71 -3.32
C GLN A 152 -3.75 -23.24 -3.78
N ARG A 153 -3.30 -22.34 -2.89
CA ARG A 153 -3.25 -20.89 -3.16
C ARG A 153 -2.42 -20.56 -4.39
N GLU A 154 -1.26 -21.20 -4.55
CA GLU A 154 -0.36 -20.94 -5.67
C GLU A 154 -0.93 -21.43 -6.99
N GLN A 155 -1.50 -22.64 -7.02
CA GLN A 155 -2.12 -23.20 -8.21
C GLN A 155 -3.30 -22.32 -8.68
N ILE A 156 -4.23 -22.00 -7.78
CA ILE A 156 -5.40 -21.17 -8.12
C ILE A 156 -4.96 -19.80 -8.61
N PHE A 157 -3.96 -19.20 -7.96
CA PHE A 157 -3.45 -17.89 -8.36
C PHE A 157 -2.86 -17.89 -9.78
N GLU A 158 -2.03 -18.88 -10.12
CA GLU A 158 -1.43 -19.00 -11.46
C GLU A 158 -2.47 -19.26 -12.55
N GLU A 159 -3.47 -20.10 -12.27
CA GLU A 159 -4.59 -20.35 -13.20
C GLU A 159 -5.35 -19.06 -13.51
N ARG A 160 -5.71 -18.28 -12.48
CA ARG A 160 -6.42 -17.01 -12.63
C ARG A 160 -5.58 -15.96 -13.34
N ILE A 161 -4.29 -15.85 -13.02
CA ILE A 161 -3.38 -14.90 -13.68
C ILE A 161 -3.24 -15.19 -15.16
N LYS A 162 -3.12 -16.47 -15.54
CA LYS A 162 -2.99 -16.85 -16.95
C LYS A 162 -4.20 -16.38 -17.76
N GLU A 163 -5.39 -16.57 -17.20
CA GLU A 163 -6.62 -16.10 -17.83
C GLU A 163 -6.69 -14.57 -17.87
N LEU A 164 -6.39 -13.89 -16.77
CA LEU A 164 -6.38 -12.42 -16.72
C LEU A 164 -5.41 -11.82 -17.72
N ARG A 165 -4.19 -12.36 -17.85
CA ARG A 165 -3.20 -11.91 -18.84
C ARG A 165 -3.73 -12.04 -20.27
N THR A 166 -4.35 -13.17 -20.58
CA THR A 166 -4.94 -13.42 -21.92
C THR A 166 -6.08 -12.45 -22.20
N ARG A 167 -6.96 -12.23 -21.22
CA ARG A 167 -8.12 -11.32 -21.34
C ARG A 167 -7.74 -9.84 -21.36
N SER A 168 -6.52 -9.51 -20.92
CA SER A 168 -6.04 -8.13 -20.81
C SER A 168 -5.28 -7.63 -22.02
N GLU A 169 -4.94 -8.50 -22.98
CA GLU A 169 -4.22 -8.09 -24.19
C GLU A 169 -4.97 -6.97 -24.93
N PRO A 170 -4.28 -5.90 -25.39
CA PRO A 170 -2.82 -5.72 -25.42
C PRO A 170 -2.21 -5.07 -24.17
N LEU A 171 -3.00 -4.78 -23.13
CA LEU A 171 -2.55 -4.11 -21.91
C LEU A 171 -1.75 -5.06 -21.01
N GLN A 172 -0.69 -4.54 -20.41
CA GLN A 172 0.10 -5.29 -19.42
C GLN A 172 -0.50 -5.12 -18.03
N ILE A 173 -0.55 -6.24 -17.29
CA ILE A 173 -1.10 -6.27 -15.93
C ILE A 173 -0.08 -6.83 -14.94
N GLN A 174 -0.16 -6.35 -13.71
CA GLN A 174 0.50 -6.95 -12.55
C GLN A 174 -0.57 -7.50 -11.61
N ALA A 175 -0.37 -8.71 -11.09
CA ALA A 175 -1.37 -9.36 -10.26
C ALA A 175 -0.81 -9.75 -8.90
N PHE A 176 -1.64 -9.61 -7.86
CA PHE A 176 -1.26 -9.93 -6.49
C PHE A 176 -2.33 -10.80 -5.83
N ARG A 177 -1.90 -11.79 -5.05
CA ARG A 177 -2.76 -12.48 -4.11
C ARG A 177 -2.84 -11.64 -2.85
N THR A 178 -4.04 -11.37 -2.36
CA THR A 178 -4.22 -10.48 -1.21
C THR A 178 -5.22 -11.05 -0.20
N SER A 179 -4.98 -10.76 1.07
CA SER A 179 -5.94 -10.96 2.16
C SER A 179 -5.83 -9.80 3.16
N ILE A 180 -6.94 -9.44 3.79
CA ILE A 180 -6.94 -8.47 4.91
C ILE A 180 -6.38 -9.08 6.19
N TRP A 181 -6.19 -10.40 6.24
CA TRP A 181 -5.78 -11.12 7.43
C TRP A 181 -4.26 -11.36 7.51
N ASP A 182 -3.52 -10.98 6.47
CA ASP A 182 -2.07 -11.16 6.39
C ASP A 182 -1.36 -9.95 5.74
N GLU A 183 -0.04 -10.03 5.60
CA GLU A 183 0.81 -8.97 5.09
C GLU A 183 0.70 -8.73 3.57
N THR A 184 0.03 -9.62 2.83
CA THR A 184 0.03 -9.59 1.37
C THR A 184 -0.66 -8.35 0.79
N LEU A 185 -1.67 -7.82 1.50
CA LEU A 185 -2.32 -6.57 1.10
C LEU A 185 -1.36 -5.38 1.18
N TYR A 186 -0.55 -5.29 2.24
CA TYR A 186 0.47 -4.25 2.36
C TYR A 186 1.54 -4.39 1.26
N ALA A 187 1.89 -5.61 0.87
CA ALA A 187 2.86 -5.85 -0.20
C ALA A 187 2.35 -5.32 -1.54
N ALA A 188 1.09 -5.65 -1.88
CA ALA A 188 0.45 -5.17 -3.11
C ALA A 188 0.37 -3.64 -3.15
N TRP A 189 -0.13 -3.02 -2.07
CA TRP A 189 -0.24 -1.57 -1.98
C TRP A 189 1.11 -0.86 -2.00
N SER A 190 2.14 -1.41 -1.35
CA SER A 190 3.48 -0.85 -1.40
C SER A 190 4.01 -0.82 -2.84
N GLN A 191 3.83 -1.90 -3.62
CA GLN A 191 4.25 -1.93 -5.03
C GLN A 191 3.45 -0.96 -5.91
N ILE A 192 2.14 -0.86 -5.68
CA ILE A 192 1.25 0.06 -6.42
C ILE A 192 1.64 1.51 -6.15
N VAL A 193 1.86 1.88 -4.88
CA VAL A 193 2.22 3.25 -4.51
C VAL A 193 3.65 3.55 -4.94
N HIS A 194 4.59 2.61 -4.79
CA HIS A 194 5.98 2.75 -5.25
C HIS A 194 6.06 3.12 -6.74
N CYS A 195 5.16 2.55 -7.54
CA CYS A 195 5.01 2.88 -8.95
C CYS A 195 4.63 4.37 -9.19
N LEU A 196 3.86 4.99 -8.30
CA LEU A 196 3.42 6.39 -8.40
C LEU A 196 4.48 7.40 -7.94
N ILE A 197 5.51 6.96 -7.20
CA ILE A 197 6.52 7.86 -6.63
C ILE A 197 7.49 8.29 -7.73
N PRO A 198 7.60 9.60 -8.04
CA PRO A 198 8.55 10.10 -9.01
C PRO A 198 9.99 9.96 -8.50
N ASN A 199 10.94 9.78 -9.42
CA ASN A 199 12.38 9.80 -9.13
C ASN A 199 12.85 8.80 -8.06
N ILE A 200 12.12 7.68 -7.88
CA ILE A 200 12.42 6.69 -6.83
C ILE A 200 13.86 6.15 -6.88
N ARG A 201 14.44 6.02 -8.08
CA ARG A 201 15.83 5.56 -8.28
C ARG A 201 16.87 6.50 -7.66
N VAL A 202 16.61 7.80 -7.68
CA VAL A 202 17.49 8.79 -7.04
C VAL A 202 17.42 8.59 -5.54
N LEU A 203 16.22 8.47 -4.98
CA LEU A 203 16.02 8.20 -3.55
C LEU A 203 16.69 6.90 -3.11
N GLU A 204 16.55 5.81 -3.87
CA GLU A 204 17.22 4.53 -3.63
C GLU A 204 18.75 4.68 -3.61
N SER A 205 19.32 5.42 -4.58
CA SER A 205 20.77 5.65 -4.63
C SER A 205 21.28 6.44 -3.41
N HIS A 206 20.52 7.42 -2.93
CA HIS A 206 20.89 8.17 -1.74
C HIS A 206 20.71 7.35 -0.46
N LEU A 207 19.70 6.50 -0.40
CA LEU A 207 19.48 5.58 0.72
C LEU A 207 20.58 4.52 0.79
N ASP A 208 21.02 4.01 -0.35
CA ASP A 208 22.16 3.09 -0.47
C ASP A 208 23.48 3.75 0.00
N HIS A 209 23.71 5.01 -0.36
CA HIS A 209 24.85 5.77 0.16
C HIS A 209 24.77 5.96 1.69
N PHE A 210 23.60 6.30 2.21
CA PHE A 210 23.37 6.46 3.64
C PHE A 210 23.57 5.14 4.42
N CYS A 211 23.09 4.02 3.87
CA CYS A 211 23.27 2.68 4.42
C CYS A 211 24.76 2.36 4.61
N ARG A 212 25.60 2.67 3.60
CA ARG A 212 27.07 2.50 3.67
C ARG A 212 27.74 3.43 4.69
N ILE A 213 27.33 4.69 4.81
CA ILE A 213 27.89 5.63 5.80
C ILE A 213 27.62 5.14 7.23
N CYS A 214 26.44 4.58 7.47
CA CYS A 214 26.07 4.03 8.76
C CYS A 214 26.70 2.66 9.05
N ASP A 215 27.37 2.05 8.07
CA ASP A 215 27.80 0.65 8.11
C ASP A 215 26.66 -0.28 8.56
N ALA A 216 25.46 -0.01 8.02
CA ALA A 216 24.24 -0.71 8.38
C ALA A 216 24.06 -1.97 7.51
N ASP A 217 23.40 -2.96 8.09
CA ASP A 217 22.98 -4.17 7.36
C ASP A 217 21.84 -3.83 6.40
N GLU A 218 20.92 -3.01 6.87
CA GLU A 218 19.72 -2.62 6.14
C GLU A 218 19.19 -1.27 6.63
N VAL A 219 18.80 -0.42 5.66
CA VAL A 219 18.04 0.80 5.91
C VAL A 219 16.75 0.73 5.11
N VAL A 220 15.63 1.04 5.76
CA VAL A 220 14.30 1.07 5.14
C VAL A 220 13.65 2.41 5.41
N LEU A 221 13.12 3.02 4.36
CA LEU A 221 12.38 4.27 4.42
C LEU A 221 10.89 3.98 4.34
N PHE A 222 10.14 4.48 5.31
CA PHE A 222 8.69 4.33 5.40
C PHE A 222 7.98 5.67 5.34
N GLU A 223 6.82 5.73 4.71
CA GLU A 223 5.97 6.92 4.78
C GLU A 223 5.37 7.05 6.18
N ARG A 224 5.34 8.27 6.70
CA ARG A 224 5.07 8.55 8.12
C ARG A 224 3.69 8.14 8.60
N THR A 225 2.66 8.29 7.77
CA THR A 225 1.26 8.09 8.16
C THR A 225 0.82 6.65 7.97
N THR A 226 1.18 6.08 6.84
CA THR A 226 0.75 4.77 6.35
C THR A 226 1.74 3.67 6.70
N PHE A 227 2.98 4.03 7.05
CA PHE A 227 4.09 3.09 7.21
C PHE A 227 4.30 2.18 6.00
N LEU A 228 3.85 2.58 4.81
CA LEU A 228 4.20 1.88 3.58
C LEU A 228 5.68 2.09 3.27
N VAL A 229 6.29 1.06 2.72
CA VAL A 229 7.70 1.08 2.31
C VAL A 229 7.82 1.97 1.09
N ILE A 230 8.75 2.93 1.15
CA ILE A 230 9.07 3.81 0.02
C ILE A 230 10.29 3.26 -0.71
N ALA A 231 11.37 3.03 0.03
CA ALA A 231 12.65 2.57 -0.51
C ALA A 231 13.41 1.79 0.55
N ASN A 232 14.31 0.91 0.12
CA ASN A 232 15.19 0.19 1.02
C ASN A 232 16.59 0.05 0.42
N ALA A 233 17.59 -0.13 1.29
CA ALA A 233 18.95 -0.43 0.92
C ALA A 233 19.50 -1.47 1.90
N ALA A 234 20.04 -2.58 1.38
CA ALA A 234 20.58 -3.66 2.21
C ALA A 234 21.97 -4.07 1.71
N THR A 235 22.89 -4.24 2.64
CA THR A 235 24.24 -4.78 2.40
C THR A 235 24.28 -6.29 2.60
N VAL A 236 23.31 -6.84 3.34
CA VAL A 236 23.16 -8.28 3.58
C VAL A 236 21.92 -8.85 2.90
N LYS A 237 21.97 -10.14 2.55
CA LYS A 237 20.79 -10.85 2.04
C LYS A 237 19.95 -11.37 3.20
N HIS A 238 18.69 -10.98 3.23
CA HIS A 238 17.71 -11.49 4.19
C HIS A 238 16.87 -12.61 3.57
N GLN A 239 16.54 -13.62 4.38
CA GLN A 239 15.74 -14.77 3.93
C GLN A 239 14.25 -14.42 3.75
N ASP A 240 13.70 -13.59 4.64
CA ASP A 240 12.29 -13.20 4.60
C ASP A 240 12.08 -12.02 3.65
N LEU A 241 11.46 -12.29 2.50
CA LEU A 241 11.13 -11.28 1.49
C LEU A 241 9.99 -10.36 1.92
N HIS A 242 9.13 -10.81 2.84
CA HIS A 242 7.95 -10.07 3.31
C HIS A 242 8.19 -9.32 4.63
N ARG A 243 9.46 -9.20 5.04
CA ARG A 243 9.83 -8.57 6.32
C ARG A 243 9.37 -7.13 6.41
N PHE A 244 9.38 -6.38 5.29
CA PHE A 244 9.05 -4.97 5.32
C PHE A 244 7.58 -4.75 5.64
N GLU A 245 6.69 -5.51 5.01
CA GLU A 245 5.25 -5.45 5.24
C GLU A 245 4.88 -5.93 6.65
N LYS A 246 5.56 -6.96 7.14
CA LYS A 246 5.41 -7.42 8.53
C LYS A 246 5.80 -6.31 9.51
N ILE A 247 6.90 -5.61 9.27
CA ILE A 247 7.35 -4.48 10.09
C ILE A 247 6.34 -3.33 10.02
N SER A 248 5.88 -2.95 8.82
CA SER A 248 4.85 -1.94 8.63
C SER A 248 3.58 -2.26 9.44
N ASN A 249 3.12 -3.51 9.40
CA ASN A 249 1.96 -3.95 10.16
C ASN A 249 2.22 -3.88 11.67
N ILE A 250 3.36 -4.38 12.16
CA ILE A 250 3.74 -4.32 13.59
C ILE A 250 3.74 -2.88 14.09
N ILE A 251 4.37 -1.95 13.36
CA ILE A 251 4.47 -0.55 13.78
C ILE A 251 3.11 0.17 13.67
N LYS A 252 2.29 -0.12 12.66
CA LYS A 252 0.90 0.36 12.59
C LYS A 252 0.10 -0.07 13.82
N GLN A 253 0.18 -1.35 14.20
CA GLN A 253 -0.50 -1.85 15.40
C GLN A 253 0.01 -1.17 16.68
N PHE A 254 1.32 -0.94 16.76
CA PHE A 254 1.92 -0.21 17.87
C PHE A 254 1.41 1.25 17.95
N ASN A 255 1.38 1.96 16.81
CA ASN A 255 0.88 3.34 16.71
C ASN A 255 -0.60 3.48 17.06
N LEU A 256 -1.43 2.51 16.66
CA LEU A 256 -2.83 2.43 17.09
C LEU A 256 -2.92 2.25 18.62
N GLY A 257 -2.05 1.43 19.20
CA GLY A 257 -1.89 1.30 20.65
C GLY A 257 -1.55 2.63 21.34
N CYS A 258 -0.55 3.36 20.84
CA CYS A 258 -0.15 4.68 21.37
C CYS A 258 -1.25 5.73 21.26
N SER A 259 -2.02 5.71 20.16
CA SER A 259 -3.11 6.66 19.94
C SER A 259 -4.19 6.56 21.02
N ARG A 260 -4.45 5.36 21.55
CA ARG A 260 -5.35 5.14 22.69
C ARG A 260 -4.83 5.76 23.98
N SER A 261 -3.51 5.95 24.09
CA SER A 261 -2.83 6.62 25.20
C SER A 261 -2.63 8.12 24.96
N GLN A 262 -3.18 8.69 23.87
CA GLN A 262 -3.02 10.10 23.47
C GLN A 262 -1.56 10.53 23.27
N THR A 263 -0.65 9.59 23.04
CA THR A 263 0.76 9.85 22.73
C THR A 263 1.07 9.50 21.29
N ARG A 264 2.00 10.23 20.68
CA ARG A 264 2.48 9.94 19.32
C ARG A 264 3.79 9.18 19.39
N PHE A 265 3.90 8.14 18.58
CA PHE A 265 5.17 7.48 18.35
C PHE A 265 6.18 8.47 17.77
N LYS A 266 7.41 8.41 18.27
CA LYS A 266 8.52 9.28 17.85
C LYS A 266 9.72 8.47 17.39
N SER A 267 10.21 7.57 18.24
CA SER A 267 11.30 6.68 17.88
C SER A 267 11.23 5.38 18.70
N MET A 268 11.90 4.36 18.20
CA MET A 268 12.05 3.05 18.83
C MET A 268 13.47 2.56 18.65
N GLU A 269 14.05 2.00 19.71
CA GLU A 269 15.29 1.25 19.65
C GLU A 269 15.01 -0.18 20.14
N ILE A 270 15.36 -1.17 19.32
CA ILE A 270 15.17 -2.58 19.60
C ILE A 270 16.55 -3.24 19.61
N ARG A 271 16.95 -3.79 20.75
CA ARG A 271 18.19 -4.55 20.89
C ARG A 271 17.88 -6.04 20.96
N GLY A 272 18.24 -6.75 19.90
CA GLY A 272 18.27 -8.20 19.86
C GLY A 272 19.61 -8.75 20.37
N SER A 273 19.75 -10.07 20.38
CA SER A 273 21.01 -10.74 20.71
C SER A 273 22.06 -10.61 19.61
N SER A 274 21.64 -10.42 18.36
CA SER A 274 22.50 -10.39 17.17
C SER A 274 22.34 -9.13 16.32
N PHE A 275 21.47 -8.21 16.71
CA PHE A 275 21.21 -7.00 15.95
C PHE A 275 20.67 -5.89 16.85
N THR A 276 20.81 -4.64 16.40
CA THR A 276 20.09 -3.48 16.93
C THR A 276 19.35 -2.81 15.78
N ALA A 277 18.07 -2.51 15.99
CA ALA A 277 17.24 -1.77 15.03
C ALA A 277 16.80 -0.44 15.64
N PHE A 278 16.92 0.63 14.87
CA PHE A 278 16.47 1.97 15.21
C PHE A 278 15.37 2.37 14.24
N ILE A 279 14.25 2.85 14.76
CA ILE A 279 13.19 3.47 13.97
C ILE A 279 13.07 4.91 14.45
N ASP A 280 13.36 5.88 13.61
CA ASP A 280 13.29 7.30 13.97
C ASP A 280 12.77 8.14 12.80
N VAL A 281 12.24 9.31 13.12
CA VAL A 281 11.74 10.28 12.15
C VAL A 281 12.92 10.81 11.33
N LEU A 282 12.93 10.54 10.03
CA LEU A 282 13.96 11.07 9.13
C LEU A 282 13.56 12.45 8.61
N THR A 283 12.36 12.58 8.03
CA THR A 283 11.82 13.87 7.53
C THR A 283 10.45 14.14 8.15
N ASN A 284 9.78 15.21 7.72
CA ASN A 284 8.39 15.44 8.13
C ASN A 284 7.42 14.38 7.59
N ASN A 285 7.79 13.66 6.53
CA ASN A 285 6.93 12.71 5.82
C ASN A 285 7.43 11.27 5.89
N THR A 286 8.61 11.01 6.48
CA THR A 286 9.20 9.66 6.51
C THR A 286 9.80 9.26 7.85
N TYR A 287 9.75 7.95 8.12
CA TYR A 287 10.56 7.26 9.12
C TYR A 287 11.69 6.51 8.43
N ALA A 288 12.87 6.49 9.05
CA ALA A 288 13.94 5.56 8.70
C ALA A 288 14.04 4.46 9.75
N MET A 289 14.12 3.21 9.28
CA MET A 289 14.58 2.09 10.07
C MET A 289 16.01 1.76 9.67
N VAL A 290 16.92 1.68 10.65
CA VAL A 290 18.32 1.29 10.46
C VAL A 290 18.60 0.04 11.28
N VAL A 291 19.03 -1.03 10.64
CA VAL A 291 19.37 -2.32 11.25
C VAL A 291 20.88 -2.52 11.18
N MET A 292 21.49 -2.89 12.30
CA MET A 292 22.94 -3.15 12.39
C MET A 292 23.20 -4.42 13.19
N SER A 293 24.13 -5.24 12.73
CA SER A 293 24.60 -6.44 13.44
C SER A 293 25.95 -6.24 14.16
N ASP A 294 26.74 -5.23 13.78
CA ASP A 294 28.03 -4.96 14.41
C ASP A 294 27.84 -4.39 15.84
N PRO A 295 28.23 -5.13 16.90
CA PRO A 295 28.11 -4.66 18.28
C PRO A 295 29.08 -3.53 18.64
N ASN A 296 30.09 -3.26 17.81
CA ASN A 296 31.07 -2.20 18.06
C ASN A 296 30.52 -0.81 17.72
N ILE A 297 29.48 -0.73 16.89
CA ILE A 297 28.87 0.55 16.51
C ILE A 297 27.96 1.01 17.66
N GLN A 298 28.33 2.15 18.26
CA GLN A 298 27.53 2.73 19.34
C GLN A 298 26.23 3.32 18.80
N SER A 299 25.12 3.07 19.49
CA SER A 299 23.80 3.64 19.15
C SER A 299 23.80 5.15 18.96
N ALA A 300 24.64 5.87 19.71
CA ALA A 300 24.78 7.31 19.58
C ALA A 300 25.32 7.72 18.19
N ALA A 301 26.22 6.94 17.61
CA ALA A 301 26.74 7.20 16.26
C ALA A 301 25.63 7.05 15.21
N THR A 302 24.82 5.98 15.31
CA THR A 302 23.69 5.76 14.40
C THR A 302 22.66 6.87 14.49
N LEU A 303 22.29 7.27 15.71
CA LEU A 303 21.33 8.37 15.93
C LEU A 303 21.88 9.72 15.42
N LEU A 304 23.17 9.99 15.59
CA LEU A 304 23.83 11.16 15.03
C LEU A 304 23.82 11.15 13.49
N ASN A 305 24.07 9.99 12.88
CA ASN A 305 24.02 9.84 11.43
C ASN A 305 22.60 10.09 10.89
N ILE A 306 21.56 9.53 11.53
CA ILE A 306 20.16 9.79 11.17
C ILE A 306 19.85 11.28 11.29
N ALA A 307 20.25 11.93 12.38
CA ALA A 307 20.05 13.36 12.58
C ALA A 307 20.78 14.23 11.54
N ALA A 308 22.00 13.83 11.14
CA ALA A 308 22.77 14.52 10.11
C ALA A 308 22.17 14.36 8.71
N ALA A 309 21.60 13.18 8.41
CA ALA A 309 20.99 12.88 7.12
C ALA A 309 19.65 13.59 6.90
N LYS A 310 18.94 13.93 7.98
CA LYS A 310 17.61 14.58 7.94
C LYS A 310 17.51 15.71 6.91
N ARG A 311 18.39 16.71 6.98
CA ARG A 311 18.35 17.88 6.08
C ARG A 311 18.55 17.50 4.61
N HIS A 312 19.39 16.49 4.36
CA HIS A 312 19.65 15.99 3.00
C HIS A 312 18.39 15.34 2.41
N PHE A 313 17.72 14.47 3.17
CA PHE A 313 16.50 13.81 2.72
C PHE A 313 15.29 14.75 2.64
N GLU A 314 15.21 15.78 3.50
CA GLU A 314 14.19 16.84 3.37
C GLU A 314 14.31 17.59 2.04
N ASN A 315 15.53 17.90 1.59
CA ASN A 315 15.74 18.54 0.29
C ASN A 315 15.41 17.59 -0.87
N LEU A 316 15.81 16.31 -0.76
CA LEU A 316 15.50 15.30 -1.78
C LEU A 316 14.00 15.08 -1.96
N GLU A 317 13.20 15.13 -0.89
CA GLU A 317 11.75 15.06 -1.01
C GLU A 317 11.22 16.20 -1.87
N VAL A 318 11.67 17.43 -1.65
CA VAL A 318 11.26 18.59 -2.46
C VAL A 318 11.66 18.41 -3.92
N GLU A 319 12.91 18.02 -4.19
CA GLU A 319 13.42 17.84 -5.56
C GLU A 319 12.73 16.69 -6.30
N ASN A 320 12.51 15.54 -5.62
CA ASN A 320 11.84 14.39 -6.21
C ASN A 320 10.41 14.73 -6.66
N LEU A 321 9.75 15.64 -5.94
CA LEU A 321 8.37 16.03 -6.19
C LEU A 321 8.25 17.17 -7.20
N GLU A 322 9.29 18.00 -7.39
CA GLU A 322 9.33 19.09 -8.38
C GLU A 322 9.87 18.65 -9.75
N GLY A 323 10.75 17.64 -9.81
CA GLY A 323 11.53 17.24 -10.99
C GLY A 323 10.79 16.58 -12.17
N GLY A 324 9.46 16.63 -12.21
CA GLY A 324 8.66 16.07 -13.30
C GLY A 324 8.20 17.12 -14.31
N ARG A 325 9.10 17.98 -14.79
CA ARG A 325 8.81 18.99 -15.84
C ARG A 325 9.31 18.54 -17.19
#